data_AF-A0AAU1I880-F1
#
_entry.id   AF-A0AAU1I880-F1
#
_cell.length_a   1.000
_cell.length_b   1.000
_cell.length_c   1.000
_cell.angle_alpha   90.00
_cell.angle_beta   90.00
_cell.angle_gamma   90.00
#
_symmetry.space_group_name_H-M   'P 1'
#
loop_
_entity.id
_entity.type
_entity.pdbx_description
1 polymer ?
#
loop_
_entity_poly.entity_id
_entity_poly.type
_entity_poly.pdbx_seq_one_letter_code
_entity_poly.pdbx_strand_id
1 'polypeptide(L)'
;MFEQGMRPVRVAEALGVTRQAAGLWHRAWREGGVEALRSKGTGNNAYLSDEQEEELQGLLKAGRPRSAGMISLDPSAGFGR
;
A
#
# COMPACT_ATOMS: atom_id res chain seq x y z
N MET A 1 1.35 12.99 14.03
CA MET A 1 0.51 13.90 13.20
C MET A 1 -0.84 14.18 13.86
N PHE A 2 -1.76 13.22 13.98
CA PHE A 2 -3.05 13.47 14.65
C PHE A 2 -2.92 13.70 16.16
N GLU A 3 -2.06 12.96 16.85
CA GLU A 3 -1.71 13.21 18.26
C GLU A 3 -1.11 14.59 18.51
N GLN A 4 -0.51 15.19 17.47
CA GLN A 4 0.06 16.53 17.52
C GLN A 4 -0.98 17.62 17.17
N GLY A 5 -2.27 17.26 17.08
CA GLY A 5 -3.35 18.19 16.76
C GLY A 5 -3.45 18.60 15.29
N MET A 6 -2.73 17.92 14.38
CA MET A 6 -2.75 18.27 12.97
C MET A 6 -4.11 17.99 12.34
N ARG A 7 -4.64 18.97 11.60
CA ARG A 7 -5.92 18.83 10.88
C ARG A 7 -5.83 17.77 9.77
N PRO A 8 -6.89 16.98 9.51
CA PRO A 8 -6.89 15.93 8.49
C PRO A 8 -6.49 16.37 7.09
N VAL A 9 -6.86 17.60 6.70
CA VAL A 9 -6.44 18.16 5.40
C VAL A 9 -4.92 18.32 5.28
N ARG A 10 -4.24 18.71 6.35
CA ARG A 10 -2.77 18.84 6.37
C ARG A 10 -2.09 17.48 6.38
N VAL A 11 -2.70 16.49 7.04
CA VAL A 11 -2.23 15.11 7.00
C VAL A 11 -2.36 14.53 5.59
N ALA A 12 -3.45 14.83 4.89
CA ALA A 12 -3.64 14.42 3.49
C ALA A 12 -2.56 15.01 2.57
N GLU A 13 -2.32 16.32 2.67
CA GLU A 13 -1.28 17.02 1.92
C GLU A 13 0.12 16.44 2.21
N ALA A 14 0.45 16.23 3.48
CA ALA A 14 1.77 15.76 3.88
C ALA A 14 2.05 14.30 3.48
N LEU A 15 1.02 13.45 3.43
CA LEU A 15 1.15 12.04 3.06
C LEU A 15 0.84 11.76 1.58
N GLY A 16 0.45 12.79 0.81
CA GLY A 16 0.08 12.64 -0.60
C GLY A 16 -1.16 11.78 -0.82
N VAL A 17 -2.06 11.70 0.16
CA VAL A 17 -3.30 10.91 0.10
C VAL A 17 -4.52 11.79 -0.13
N THR A 18 -5.65 11.17 -0.46
CA THR A 18 -6.90 11.91 -0.62
C THR A 18 -7.41 12.44 0.72
N ARG A 19 -8.13 13.57 0.67
CA ARG A 19 -8.80 14.14 1.86
C ARG A 19 -9.79 13.17 2.50
N GLN A 20 -10.45 12.33 1.71
CA GLN A 20 -11.37 11.31 2.20
C GLN A 20 -10.63 10.24 3.02
N ALA A 21 -9.49 9.74 2.54
CA ALA A 21 -8.67 8.77 3.27
C ALA A 21 -8.22 9.34 4.62
N ALA A 22 -7.68 10.56 4.63
CA ALA A 22 -7.27 11.23 5.87
C ALA A 22 -8.45 11.48 6.83
N GLY A 23 -9.65 11.74 6.32
CA GLY A 23 -10.87 11.86 7.11
C GLY A 23 -11.28 10.55 7.79
N LEU A 24 -11.23 9.43 7.05
CA LEU A 24 -11.49 8.09 7.60
C LEU A 24 -10.48 7.71 8.68
N TRP A 25 -9.19 7.97 8.44
CA TRP A 25 -8.13 7.73 9.41
C TRP A 25 -8.31 8.58 10.68
N HIS A 26 -8.65 9.85 10.54
CA HIS A 26 -8.90 10.71 11.70
C HIS A 26 -10.07 10.22 12.55
N ARG A 27 -11.14 9.70 11.92
CA ARG A 27 -12.25 9.08 12.65
C ARG A 27 -11.80 7.84 13.40
N ALA A 28 -11.11 6.91 12.73
CA ALA A 28 -10.59 5.71 13.36
C ALA A 28 -9.64 6.04 14.53
N TRP A 29 -8.75 7.00 14.33
CA TRP A 29 -7.82 7.48 15.36
C TRP A 29 -8.54 8.11 16.56
N ARG A 30 -9.64 8.84 16.34
CA ARG A 30 -10.46 9.37 17.45
C ARG A 30 -11.12 8.28 18.29
N GLU A 31 -11.44 7.14 17.67
CA GLU A 31 -12.15 6.03 18.31
C GLU A 31 -11.19 5.06 19.03
N GLY A 32 -9.98 4.84 18.49
CA GLY A 32 -9.03 3.85 19.05
C GLY A 32 -7.56 4.26 19.03
N GLY A 33 -7.27 5.56 18.89
CA GLY A 33 -5.92 6.11 18.94
C GLY A 33 -5.02 5.59 17.81
N VAL A 34 -3.72 5.54 18.07
CA VAL A 34 -2.71 5.06 17.11
C VAL A 34 -2.95 3.61 16.70
N GLU A 35 -3.44 2.78 17.63
CA GLU A 35 -3.72 1.37 17.38
C GLU A 35 -4.79 1.16 16.30
N ALA A 36 -5.79 2.05 16.24
CA ALA A 36 -6.82 2.00 15.19
C ALA A 36 -6.29 2.32 13.78
N LEU A 37 -5.08 2.89 13.67
CA LEU A 37 -4.41 3.13 12.40
C LEU A 37 -3.48 2.00 11.98
N ARG A 38 -3.23 0.99 12.84
CA ARG A 38 -2.40 -0.15 12.46
C ARG A 38 -3.02 -0.86 11.27
N SER A 39 -2.17 -1.19 10.29
CA SER A 39 -2.58 -2.02 9.16
C SER A 39 -3.07 -3.37 9.69
N LYS A 40 -4.24 -3.81 9.22
CA LYS A 40 -4.76 -5.15 9.49
C LYS A 40 -4.12 -6.22 8.59
N GLY A 41 -3.15 -5.83 7.77
CA GLY A 41 -2.56 -6.66 6.71
C GLY A 41 -3.39 -6.62 5.42
N THR A 42 -2.81 -7.14 4.34
CA THR A 42 -3.56 -7.45 3.12
C THR A 42 -4.44 -8.66 3.42
N GLY A 43 -5.76 -8.49 3.43
CA GLY A 43 -6.71 -9.60 3.64
C GLY A 43 -6.73 -10.62 2.48
N ASN A 44 -5.90 -10.42 1.47
CA ASN A 44 -5.86 -11.16 0.23
C ASN A 44 -4.53 -11.89 0.18
N ASN A 45 -4.52 -13.10 -0.37
CA ASN A 45 -3.27 -13.81 -0.68
C ASN A 45 -2.40 -12.91 -1.56
N ALA A 46 -1.13 -12.76 -1.20
CA ALA A 46 -0.20 -11.96 -2.01
C ALA A 46 -0.18 -12.54 -3.43
N TYR A 47 -0.31 -11.68 -4.43
CA TYR A 47 -0.30 -12.11 -5.83
C TYR A 47 1.11 -12.52 -6.29
N LEU A 48 2.13 -12.06 -5.58
CA LEU A 48 3.54 -12.36 -5.83
C LEU A 48 4.08 -13.23 -4.69
N SER A 49 4.92 -14.19 -5.03
CA SER A 49 5.80 -14.85 -4.06
C SER A 49 6.95 -13.92 -3.66
N ASP A 50 7.61 -14.22 -2.54
CA ASP A 50 8.75 -13.43 -2.05
C ASP A 50 9.84 -13.27 -3.14
N GLU A 51 10.10 -14.33 -3.91
CA GLU A 51 11.10 -14.33 -5.01
C GLU A 51 10.69 -13.36 -6.15
N GLN A 52 9.40 -13.31 -6.50
CA GLN A 52 8.86 -12.38 -7.51
C GLN A 52 8.87 -10.93 -7.01
N GLU A 53 8.68 -10.72 -5.70
CA GLU A 53 8.83 -9.40 -5.11
C GLU A 53 10.29 -8.92 -5.15
N GLU A 54 11.26 -9.79 -4.85
CA GLU A 54 12.69 -9.45 -4.95
C GLU A 54 13.10 -9.11 -6.39
N GLU A 55 12.63 -9.87 -7.37
CA GLU A 55 12.86 -9.59 -8.78
C GLU A 55 12.27 -8.23 -9.18
N LEU A 56 11.02 -7.96 -8.80
CA LEU A 56 10.35 -6.69 -9.04
C LEU A 56 11.13 -5.51 -8.41
N GLN A 57 11.65 -5.68 -7.20
CA GLN A 57 12.48 -4.67 -6.54
C GLN A 57 13.77 -4.39 -7.31
N GLY A 58 14.41 -5.43 -7.87
CA GLY A 58 15.56 -5.29 -8.76
C GLY A 58 15.23 -4.47 -10.02
N LEU A 59 14.09 -4.76 -10.65
CA LEU A 59 13.61 -4.04 -11.83
C LEU A 59 13.28 -2.57 -11.54
N LEU A 60 12.64 -2.28 -10.40
CA LEU A 60 12.33 -0.91 -9.97
C LEU A 60 13.61 -0.10 -9.73
N LYS A 61 14.64 -0.70 -9.09
CA LYS A 61 15.95 -0.06 -8.87
C LYS A 61 16.70 0.23 -10.17
N ALA A 62 16.55 -0.63 -11.18
CA ALA A 62 17.15 -0.44 -12.50
C ALA A 62 16.50 0.70 -13.33
N GLY A 63 15.44 1.34 -12.83
CA GLY A 63 14.95 2.62 -13.36
C GLY A 63 14.07 2.53 -14.61
N ARG A 64 13.34 1.43 -14.83
CA ARG A 64 12.31 1.37 -15.89
C ARG A 64 10.91 1.70 -15.39
N PRO A 65 10.34 2.86 -15.74
CA PRO A 65 8.90 3.04 -15.85
C PRO A 65 8.56 3.29 -17.35
N ARG A 66 7.37 3.10 -17.90
CA ARG A 66 6.01 2.87 -17.41
C ARG A 66 5.30 2.16 -18.58
N SER A 67 4.76 0.97 -18.36
CA SER A 67 3.90 0.19 -19.27
C SER A 67 4.37 0.00 -20.73
N ALA A 68 5.01 -1.13 -21.02
CA ALA A 68 4.77 -1.87 -22.26
C ALA A 68 4.07 -3.17 -21.85
N GLY A 69 3.04 -3.57 -22.60
CA GLY A 69 1.98 -4.48 -22.17
C GLY A 69 2.46 -5.76 -21.50
N MET A 70 1.68 -6.18 -20.49
CA MET A 70 1.75 -7.49 -19.84
C MET A 70 3.15 -7.85 -19.33
N ILE A 71 3.35 -7.68 -18.02
CA ILE A 71 4.23 -8.61 -17.30
C ILE A 71 3.57 -9.98 -17.52
N SER A 72 4.07 -10.71 -18.52
CA SER A 72 3.80 -12.13 -18.66
C SER A 72 4.50 -12.79 -17.48
N LEU A 73 3.85 -12.76 -16.31
CA LEU A 73 4.08 -13.76 -15.30
C LEU A 73 3.71 -15.07 -15.98
N ASP A 74 4.72 -15.82 -16.41
CA ASP A 74 4.53 -17.12 -17.01
C ASP A 74 3.65 -17.98 -16.08
N PRO A 75 2.42 -18.36 -16.47
CA PRO A 75 1.53 -19.13 -15.62
C PRO A 75 1.91 -20.62 -15.52
N SER A 76 3.10 -21.02 -15.99
CA SER A 76 3.51 -22.42 -16.01
C SER A 76 4.04 -22.95 -14.67
N ALA A 77 4.13 -22.11 -13.63
CA ALA A 77 4.22 -22.58 -12.25
C ALA A 77 2.80 -22.84 -11.71
N GLY A 78 2.38 -24.10 -11.82
CA GLY A 78 1.02 -24.58 -11.62
C GLY A 78 0.23 -23.95 -10.46
N PHE A 79 -0.92 -23.38 -10.80
CA PHE A 79 -2.04 -23.18 -9.88
C PHE A 79 -2.65 -24.57 -9.57
N GLY A 80 -2.08 -25.23 -8.55
CA GLY A 80 -2.69 -26.39 -7.90
C GLY A 80 -3.98 -25.97 -7.17
N ARG A 81 -5.04 -26.75 -7.37
CA ARG A 81 -6.39 -26.55 -6.83
C ARG A 81 -6.45 -26.58 -5.30
#